data_AF-A0A6H1C9X5-F1
#
_entry.id   AF-A0A6H1C9X5-F1
#
_cell.length_a   1.000
_cell.length_b   1.000
_cell.length_c   1.000
_cell.angle_alpha   90.00
_cell.angle_beta   90.00
_cell.angle_gamma   90.00
#
_symmetry.space_group_name_H-M   'P 1'
#
loop_
_entity.id
_entity.type
_entity.pdbx_description
1 polymer ?
#
loop_
_entity_poly.entity_id
_entity_poly.type
_entity_poly.pdbx_seq_one_letter_code
_entity_poly.pdbx_strand_id
1 'polypeptide(L)' 'MARSEALPERHANELVTFARMWVPYGGAPAEEIFERFGMTTRRFLEALWTSVRNSGAGASEQRALAAVYPSP' A
#
# COMPACT_ATOMS: atom_id res chain seq x y z
N MET A 1 15.30 21.91 -2.23
CA MET A 1 14.91 20.94 -1.18
C MET A 1 13.55 20.37 -1.57
N ALA A 2 13.54 19.23 -2.26
CA ALA A 2 12.31 18.61 -2.74
C ALA A 2 11.45 18.24 -1.53
N ARG A 3 10.27 18.83 -1.43
CA ARG A 3 9.29 18.52 -0.39
C ARG A 3 8.86 17.09 -0.67
N SER A 4 9.29 16.16 0.18
CA SER A 4 8.74 14.82 0.23
C SER A 4 7.24 14.99 0.44
N GLU A 5 6.43 14.88 -0.61
CA GLU A 5 5.01 14.56 -0.48
C GLU A 5 4.92 13.09 -0.02
N ALA A 6 5.54 12.81 1.13
CA ALA A 6 5.12 11.69 1.94
C ALA A 6 3.65 11.97 2.19
N LEU A 7 2.78 11.12 1.64
CA LEU A 7 1.45 10.93 2.20
C LEU A 7 1.60 11.02 3.72
N PRO A 8 0.88 11.91 4.43
CA PRO A 8 1.08 12.12 5.85
C PRO A 8 1.20 10.75 6.51
N GLU A 9 2.23 10.51 7.34
CA GLU A 9 2.65 9.15 7.75
C GLU A 9 1.49 8.24 8.22
N ARG A 10 0.40 8.85 8.73
CA ARG A 10 -0.89 8.20 8.98
C ARG A 10 -1.47 7.47 7.77
N HIS A 11 -1.55 8.11 6.61
CA HIS A 11 -1.99 7.51 5.34
C HIS A 11 -1.07 6.36 4.91
N ALA A 12 0.25 6.45 5.14
CA ALA A 12 1.19 5.39 4.78
C ALA A 12 0.95 4.10 5.59
N ASN A 13 0.75 4.24 6.90
CA ASN A 13 0.40 3.11 7.76
C ASN A 13 -0.99 2.54 7.46
N GLU A 14 -1.95 3.40 7.11
CA GLU A 14 -3.29 2.98 6.70
C GLU A 14 -3.28 2.17 5.41
N LEU A 15 -2.46 2.55 4.42
CA LEU A 15 -2.29 1.78 3.17
C LEU A 15 -1.77 0.37 3.43
N VAL A 16 -0.71 0.25 4.25
CA VAL A 16 -0.11 -1.06 4.59
C VAL A 16 -1.10 -1.91 5.38
N THR A 17 -1.78 -1.32 6.37
CA THR A 17 -2.78 -2.04 7.18
C THR A 17 -3.95 -2.52 6.32
N PHE A 18 -4.44 -1.66 5.43
CA PHE A 18 -5.50 -2.00 4.49
C PHE A 18 -5.09 -3.13 3.55
N ALA A 19 -3.89 -3.05 2.96
CA ALA A 19 -3.37 -4.11 2.11
C ALA A 19 -3.27 -5.45 2.86
N ARG A 20 -2.76 -5.44 4.10
CA ARG A 20 -2.66 -6.65 4.95
C ARG A 20 -4.02 -7.30 5.22
N MET A 21 -5.07 -6.51 5.47
CA MET A 21 -6.42 -7.06 5.68
C MET A 21 -6.94 -7.80 4.45
N TRP A 22 -6.53 -7.37 3.26
CA TRP A 22 -6.97 -7.91 1.98
C TRP A 22 -6.09 -9.04 1.43
N VAL A 23 -4.91 -9.30 2.01
CA VAL A 23 -4.02 -10.41 1.60
C VAL A 23 -4.73 -11.77 1.58
N PRO A 24 -5.49 -12.18 2.62
CA PRO A 24 -6.17 -13.48 2.62
C PRO A 24 -7.24 -13.63 1.53
N TYR A 25 -7.75 -12.52 1.00
CA TYR A 25 -8.81 -12.47 0.00
C TYR A 25 -8.27 -12.28 -1.44
N GLY A 26 -6.95 -12.26 -1.61
CA GLY A 26 -6.33 -12.08 -2.93
C GLY A 26 -6.21 -10.62 -3.38
N GLY A 27 -6.36 -9.66 -2.47
CA GLY A 27 -6.11 -8.25 -2.72
C GLY A 27 -7.36 -7.38 -2.61
N ALA A 28 -7.13 -6.08 -2.51
CA ALA A 28 -8.19 -5.11 -2.30
C ALA A 28 -8.86 -4.75 -3.63
N PRO A 29 -10.19 -4.73 -3.69
CA PRO A 29 -10.91 -4.37 -4.91
C PRO A 29 -10.70 -2.89 -5.25
N ALA A 30 -10.73 -2.56 -6.54
CA ALA A 30 -10.50 -1.20 -7.03
C ALA A 30 -11.53 -0.19 -6.49
N GLU A 31 -12.78 -0.63 -6.32
CA GLU A 31 -13.88 0.17 -5.79
C GLU A 31 -13.60 0.60 -4.34
N GLU A 32 -13.20 -0.32 -3.47
CA GLU A 32 -12.92 0.00 -2.07
C GLU A 32 -11.64 0.83 -1.91
N ILE A 33 -10.63 0.62 -2.77
CA ILE A 33 -9.45 1.48 -2.84
C ILE A 33 -9.88 2.92 -3.19
N PHE A 34 -10.78 3.07 -4.17
CA PHE A 34 -11.27 4.37 -4.59
C PHE A 34 -12.17 5.02 -3.53
N GLU A 35 -13.08 4.27 -2.91
CA GLU A 35 -13.96 4.77 -1.84
C GLU A 35 -13.18 5.21 -0.60
N ARG A 36 -12.15 4.46 -0.20
CA ARG A 36 -11.41 4.72 1.03
C ARG A 36 -10.28 5.73 0.84
N PHE A 37 -9.60 5.71 -0.30
CA PHE A 37 -8.39 6.51 -0.54
C PHE A 37 -8.53 7.53 -1.68
N GLY A 38 -9.64 7.52 -2.44
CA GLY A 38 -9.87 8.43 -3.55
C GLY A 38 -8.87 8.26 -4.71
N MET A 39 -8.22 7.09 -4.81
CA MET A 39 -7.16 6.86 -5.79
C MET A 39 -7.37 5.56 -6.57
N THR A 40 -6.73 5.47 -7.73
CA THR A 40 -6.77 4.24 -8.55
C THR A 40 -5.90 3.15 -7.93
N THR A 41 -6.19 1.89 -8.25
CA THR A 41 -5.36 0.73 -7.82
C THR A 41 -3.89 0.91 -8.16
N ARG A 42 -3.57 1.51 -9.32
CA ARG A 42 -2.18 1.79 -9.68
C ARG A 42 -1.50 2.76 -8.71
N ARG A 43 -2.16 3.87 -8.37
CA ARG A 43 -1.63 4.85 -7.41
C ARG A 43 -1.54 4.26 -6.01
N PHE A 44 -2.49 3.40 -5.65
CA PHE A 44 -2.44 2.63 -4.41
C PHE A 44 -1.21 1.72 -4.35
N LEU A 45 -0.90 0.99 -5.42
CA LEU A 45 0.29 0.13 -5.47
C LEU A 45 1.59 0.95 -5.34
N GLU A 46 1.71 2.06 -6.06
CA GLU A 46 2.87 2.96 -5.97
C GLU A 46 3.07 3.49 -4.53
N ALA A 47 1.97 3.91 -3.88
CA ALA A 47 1.98 4.42 -2.52
C ALA A 47 2.22 3.33 -1.46
N LEU A 48 1.63 2.13 -1.65
CA LEU A 48 1.83 0.98 -0.80
C LEU A 48 3.30 0.58 -0.78
N TRP A 49 3.91 0.38 -1.96
CA TRP A 49 5.30 -0.05 -2.06
C TRP A 49 6.28 1.02 -1.56
N THR A 50 5.94 2.29 -1.72
CA THR A 50 6.72 3.39 -1.12
C THR A 50 6.64 3.37 0.40
N SER A 51 5.44 3.13 0.95
CA SER A 51 5.21 3.04 2.40
C SER A 51 5.92 1.82 3.01
N VAL A 52 5.85 0.66 2.36
CA VAL A 52 6.53 -0.58 2.76
C VAL A 52 8.05 -0.42 2.79
N ARG A 53 8.63 0.27 1.80
CA ARG A 53 10.07 0.58 1.77
C ARG A 53 10.47 1.54 2.88
N ASN A 54 9.66 2.56 3.14
CA ASN A 54 9.95 3.59 4.13
C ASN A 54 9.73 3.11 5.57
N SER A 55 8.82 2.16 5.80
CA SER A 55 8.50 1.63 7.13
C SER A 55 9.48 0.55 7.62
N GLY A 56 10.38 0.08 6.75
CA GLY A 56 11.30 -1.01 7.09
C GLY A 56 10.61 -2.36 7.29
N ALA A 57 9.47 -2.58 6.62
CA ALA A 57 8.72 -3.83 6.67
C ALA A 57 9.64 -5.05 6.46
N GLY A 58 9.51 -6.08 7.30
CA GLY A 58 10.37 -7.27 7.22
C GLY A 58 10.19 -8.06 5.92
N ALA A 59 11.22 -8.81 5.51
CA ALA A 59 11.22 -9.55 4.24
C ALA A 59 10.06 -10.56 4.09
N SER A 60 9.55 -11.11 5.20
CA SER A 60 8.39 -12.03 5.18
C SER A 60 7.09 -11.29 4.87
N GLU A 61 6.95 -10.07 5.37
CA GLU A 61 5.78 -9.24 5.13
C GLU A 61 5.76 -8.69 3.70
N GLN A 62 6.92 -8.21 3.22
CA GLN A 62 7.06 -7.77 1.84
C GLN A 62 6.69 -8.89 0.87
N ARG A 63 7.08 -10.13 1.16
CA ARG A 63 6.71 -11.31 0.35
C ARG A 63 5.21 -11.60 0.39
N ALA A 64 4.58 -11.51 1.56
CA ALA A 64 3.14 -11.72 1.68
C ALA A 64 2.34 -10.67 0.87
N LEU A 65 2.76 -9.41 0.93
CA LEU A 65 2.17 -8.34 0.12
C LEU A 65 2.47 -8.53 -1.37
N ALA A 66 3.70 -8.89 -1.75
CA ALA A 66 4.10 -9.14 -3.14
C ALA A 66 3.34 -10.29 -3.82
N ALA A 67 2.91 -11.30 -3.04
CA ALA A 67 2.13 -12.41 -3.56
C ALA A 67 0.75 -11.98 -4.09
N VAL A 68 0.24 -10.85 -3.61
CA VAL A 68 -1.12 -10.35 -3.88
C VAL A 68 -1.10 -9.05 -4.68
N TYR A 69 -0.20 -8.14 -4.31
CA TYR A 69 -0.03 -6.83 -4.90
C TYR A 69 1.27 -6.82 -5.69
N PRO A 70 1.25 -6.95 -7.02
CA PRO A 70 2.48 -6.89 -7.80
C PRO A 70 3.17 -5.54 -7.58
N SER A 71 4.50 -5.56 -7.46
CA SER A 71 5.27 -4.31 -7.53
C SER A 71 5.14 -3.75 -8.95
N PRO A 72 4.80 -2.46 -9.09
CA PRO A 72 4.89 -1.77 -10.37
C PRO A 72 6.36 -1.66 -10.83
#